data_AF-A0A9P8F4I7-F1
#
_entry.id   AF-A0A9P8F4I7-F1
#
_cell.length_a   1.000
_cell.length_b   1.000
_cell.length_c   1.000
_cell.angle_alpha   90.00
_cell.angle_beta   90.00
_cell.angle_gamma   90.00
#
_symmetry.space_group_name_H-M   'P 1'
#
loop_
_entity.id
_entity.type
_entity.pdbx_description
1 polymer ?
#
loop_
_entity_poly.entity_id
_entity_poly.type
_entity_poly.pdbx_seq_one_letter_code
_entity_poly.pdbx_strand_id
1 'polypeptide(L)'
;REASTQNLKKLTDVFGVQWANEAIVPKVVAMGGHPNYLYRMTTCFAVSTLAPALSLPVIQESIFPILSNLVNDQIPNIRFNVAKSYAVLIDVLKRLPDTESTILSLEKTGKAGSGSSQGDQLIREQIMPNLEKLMTDDDVDVRFFASQAAKSYSDAMQS
;
A
#
# COMPACT_ATOMS: atom_id res chain seq x y z
N ARG A 1 -13.97 -11.90 -4.69
CA ARG A 1 -12.70 -11.22 -4.33
C ARG A 1 -12.89 -10.34 -3.09
N GLU A 2 -13.96 -9.54 -3.02
CA GLU A 2 -14.30 -8.69 -1.85
C GLU A 2 -14.50 -9.45 -0.52
N ALA A 3 -15.06 -10.66 -0.56
CA ALA A 3 -15.24 -11.47 0.66
C ALA A 3 -13.92 -11.91 1.31
N SER A 4 -12.91 -12.22 0.49
CA SER A 4 -11.59 -12.64 0.98
C SER A 4 -10.81 -11.47 1.58
N THR A 5 -10.95 -10.28 1.01
CA THR A 5 -10.31 -9.05 1.50
C THR A 5 -10.97 -8.54 2.79
N GLN A 6 -12.30 -8.59 2.90
CA GLN A 6 -12.99 -8.28 4.16
C GLN A 6 -12.63 -9.26 5.29
N ASN A 7 -12.46 -10.55 4.99
CA ASN A 7 -12.02 -11.52 5.99
C ASN A 7 -10.58 -11.26 6.46
N LEU A 8 -9.66 -10.89 5.55
CA LEU A 8 -8.30 -10.51 5.91
C LEU A 8 -8.25 -9.28 6.82
N LYS A 9 -9.08 -8.26 6.53
CA LYS A 9 -9.25 -7.09 7.38
C LYS A 9 -9.74 -7.49 8.78
N LYS A 10 -10.82 -8.27 8.87
CA LYS A 10 -11.38 -8.77 10.14
C LYS A 10 -10.39 -9.63 10.93
N LEU A 11 -9.61 -10.47 10.28
CA LEU A 11 -8.61 -11.30 10.94
C LEU A 11 -7.47 -10.45 11.51
N THR A 12 -6.98 -9.47 10.75
CA THR A 12 -5.96 -8.55 11.26
C THR A 12 -6.52 -7.65 12.38
N ASP A 13 -7.81 -7.32 12.31
CA ASP A 13 -8.54 -6.62 13.37
C ASP A 13 -8.64 -7.40 14.68
N VAL A 14 -8.71 -8.73 14.61
CA VAL A 14 -8.86 -9.64 15.75
C VAL A 14 -7.50 -10.06 16.32
N PHE A 15 -6.54 -10.36 15.45
CA PHE A 15 -5.25 -10.93 15.85
C PHE A 15 -4.09 -9.92 15.91
N GLY A 16 -4.32 -8.68 15.46
CA GLY A 16 -3.35 -7.60 15.54
C GLY A 16 -2.26 -7.65 14.48
N VAL A 17 -1.42 -6.61 14.46
CA VAL A 17 -0.37 -6.42 13.44
C VAL A 17 0.68 -7.53 13.45
N GLN A 18 0.98 -8.07 14.64
CA GLN A 18 1.98 -9.14 14.80
C GLN A 18 1.54 -10.43 14.11
N TRP A 19 0.27 -10.81 14.24
CA TRP A 19 -0.26 -11.96 13.51
C TRP A 19 -0.25 -11.73 12.00
N ALA A 20 -0.58 -10.52 11.53
CA ALA A 20 -0.50 -10.22 10.10
C ALA A 20 0.92 -10.41 9.56
N ASN A 21 1.93 -9.96 10.30
CA ASN A 21 3.34 -10.13 9.96
C ASN A 21 3.78 -11.58 9.91
N GLU A 22 3.30 -12.42 10.84
CA GLU A 22 3.72 -13.82 10.92
C GLU A 22 2.94 -14.73 9.94
N ALA A 23 1.65 -14.47 9.74
CA ALA A 23 0.76 -15.40 9.06
C ALA A 23 0.41 -15.00 7.62
N ILE A 24 0.32 -13.70 7.32
CA ILE A 24 -0.24 -13.18 6.07
C ILE A 24 0.84 -12.54 5.20
N VAL A 25 1.65 -11.64 5.76
CA VAL A 25 2.69 -10.91 5.02
C VAL A 25 3.63 -11.85 4.24
N PRO A 26 4.15 -12.96 4.79
CA PRO A 26 5.06 -13.84 4.05
C PRO A 26 4.39 -14.49 2.83
N LYS A 27 3.08 -14.78 2.92
CA LYS A 27 2.30 -15.33 1.80
C LYS A 27 2.09 -14.29 0.72
N VAL A 28 1.83 -13.04 1.09
CA VAL A 28 1.69 -11.91 0.16
C VAL A 28 3.02 -11.65 -0.57
N VAL A 29 4.15 -11.66 0.16
CA VAL A 29 5.49 -11.53 -0.42
C VAL A 29 5.75 -12.64 -1.45
N ALA A 30 5.48 -13.90 -1.09
CA ALA A 30 5.69 -15.04 -1.99
C ALA A 30 4.86 -14.95 -3.28
N MET A 31 3.63 -14.46 -3.20
CA MET A 31 2.77 -14.27 -4.37
C MET A 31 3.26 -13.17 -5.31
N GLY A 32 3.92 -12.12 -4.79
CA GLY A 32 4.43 -11.00 -5.57
C GLY A 32 5.56 -11.39 -6.54
N GLY A 33 6.34 -12.43 -6.20
CA GLY A 33 7.39 -12.98 -7.07
C GLY A 33 6.95 -14.12 -7.97
N HIS A 34 5.68 -14.55 -7.93
CA HIS A 34 5.26 -15.78 -8.60
C HIS A 34 5.22 -15.61 -10.15
N PRO A 35 5.59 -16.64 -10.93
CA PRO A 35 5.46 -16.61 -12.40
C PRO A 35 4.03 -16.34 -12.91
N ASN A 36 3.02 -16.58 -12.09
CA ASN A 36 1.62 -16.47 -12.47
C ASN A 36 1.15 -15.04 -12.18
N TYR A 37 0.78 -14.32 -13.23
CA TYR A 37 0.36 -12.93 -13.14
C TYR A 37 -0.86 -12.73 -12.21
N LEU A 38 -1.74 -13.71 -12.09
CA LEU A 38 -2.91 -13.61 -11.20
C LEU A 38 -2.48 -13.50 -9.74
N TYR A 39 -1.41 -14.17 -9.31
CA TYR A 39 -0.89 -14.05 -7.95
C TYR A 39 -0.21 -12.70 -7.72
N ARG A 40 0.56 -12.20 -8.69
CA ARG A 40 1.17 -10.85 -8.60
C ARG A 40 0.12 -9.74 -8.57
N MET A 41 -0.93 -9.86 -9.38
CA MET A 41 -2.08 -8.95 -9.33
C MET A 41 -2.85 -9.06 -8.00
N THR A 42 -3.06 -10.28 -7.50
CA THR A 42 -3.71 -10.52 -6.19
C THR A 42 -2.91 -9.92 -5.04
N THR A 43 -1.58 -9.91 -5.16
CA THR A 43 -0.67 -9.28 -4.20
C THR A 43 -0.98 -7.79 -4.04
N CYS A 44 -1.17 -7.04 -5.14
CA CYS A 44 -1.55 -5.63 -5.09
C CYS A 44 -2.87 -5.42 -4.32
N PHE A 45 -3.88 -6.24 -4.61
CA PHE A 45 -5.17 -6.15 -3.91
C PHE A 45 -5.06 -6.50 -2.41
N ALA A 46 -4.25 -7.49 -2.07
CA ALA A 46 -3.99 -7.86 -0.68
C ALA A 46 -3.28 -6.73 0.07
N VAL A 47 -2.26 -6.11 -0.54
CA VAL A 47 -1.55 -4.96 0.03
C VAL A 47 -2.52 -3.81 0.33
N SER A 48 -3.31 -3.38 -0.65
CA SER A 48 -4.29 -2.29 -0.44
C SER A 48 -5.31 -2.60 0.65
N THR A 49 -5.73 -3.86 0.75
CA THR A 49 -6.69 -4.30 1.77
C THR A 49 -6.08 -4.28 3.17
N LEU A 50 -4.83 -4.72 3.29
CA LEU A 50 -4.14 -4.88 4.56
C LEU A 50 -3.58 -3.55 5.06
N ALA A 51 -3.25 -2.61 4.19
CA ALA A 51 -2.56 -1.36 4.52
C ALA A 51 -3.10 -0.63 5.78
N PRO A 52 -4.43 -0.46 5.98
CA PRO A 52 -4.94 0.19 7.19
C PRO A 52 -4.62 -0.55 8.50
N ALA A 53 -4.34 -1.85 8.41
CA ALA A 53 -4.06 -2.73 9.52
C ALA A 53 -2.56 -2.91 9.81
N LEU A 54 -1.69 -2.28 9.00
CA LEU A 54 -0.24 -2.36 9.14
C LEU A 54 0.30 -1.11 9.84
N SER A 55 1.37 -1.30 10.59
CA SER A 55 2.13 -0.20 11.18
C SER A 55 3.18 0.32 10.19
N LEU A 56 3.73 1.49 10.48
CA LEU A 56 4.70 2.15 9.62
C LEU A 56 5.96 1.29 9.35
N PRO A 57 6.60 0.65 10.35
CA PRO A 57 7.73 -0.25 10.11
C PRO A 57 7.39 -1.43 9.19
N VAL A 58 6.20 -2.01 9.34
CA VAL A 58 5.76 -3.14 8.52
C VAL A 58 5.58 -2.73 7.07
N ILE A 59 4.96 -1.57 6.82
CA ILE A 59 4.82 -1.02 5.47
C ILE A 59 6.21 -0.83 4.85
N GLN A 60 7.14 -0.26 5.61
CA GLN A 60 8.49 0.02 5.14
C GLN A 60 9.28 -1.26 4.81
N GLU A 61 9.30 -2.22 5.72
CA GLU A 61 10.15 -3.41 5.61
C GLU A 61 9.55 -4.49 4.70
N SER A 62 8.23 -4.61 4.66
CA SER A 62 7.57 -5.73 3.97
C SER A 62 6.83 -5.32 2.71
N ILE A 63 6.21 -4.14 2.67
CA ILE A 63 5.32 -3.76 1.56
C ILE A 63 6.09 -3.07 0.44
N PHE A 64 6.96 -2.11 0.76
CA PHE A 64 7.70 -1.37 -0.27
C PHE A 64 8.60 -2.26 -1.15
N PRO A 65 9.32 -3.28 -0.65
CA PRO A 65 10.09 -4.17 -1.52
C PRO A 65 9.22 -4.89 -2.56
N ILE A 66 8.02 -5.32 -2.17
CA ILE A 66 7.08 -6.01 -3.07
C ILE A 66 6.62 -5.06 -4.18
N LEU A 67 6.12 -3.88 -3.81
CA LEU A 67 5.57 -2.94 -4.78
C LEU A 67 6.67 -2.38 -5.69
N SER A 68 7.85 -2.04 -5.16
CA SER A 68 8.99 -1.59 -5.97
C SER A 68 9.42 -2.62 -7.01
N ASN A 69 9.33 -3.92 -6.71
CA ASN A 69 9.53 -4.96 -7.71
C ASN A 69 8.42 -4.95 -8.77
N LEU A 70 7.14 -4.92 -8.34
CA LEU A 70 5.99 -4.97 -9.24
C LEU A 70 5.80 -3.72 -10.12
N VAL A 71 6.40 -2.58 -9.78
CA VAL A 71 6.49 -1.40 -10.66
C VAL A 71 7.09 -1.76 -12.03
N ASN A 72 7.97 -2.77 -12.08
CA ASN A 72 8.66 -3.21 -13.29
C ASN A 72 7.97 -4.38 -14.01
N ASP A 73 6.76 -4.75 -13.59
CA ASP A 73 6.07 -5.90 -14.18
C ASP A 73 5.83 -5.68 -15.68
N GLN A 74 5.98 -6.73 -16.49
CA GLN A 74 5.77 -6.64 -17.92
C GLN A 74 4.29 -6.41 -18.28
N ILE A 75 3.36 -6.77 -17.38
CA ILE A 75 1.92 -6.67 -17.63
C ILE A 75 1.40 -5.32 -17.10
N PRO A 76 0.84 -4.45 -17.96
CA PRO A 76 0.32 -3.14 -17.54
C PRO A 76 -0.73 -3.21 -16.43
N ASN A 77 -1.56 -4.25 -16.44
CA ASN A 77 -2.58 -4.47 -15.41
C ASN A 77 -1.98 -4.59 -14.00
N ILE A 78 -0.80 -5.18 -13.88
CA ILE A 78 -0.11 -5.24 -12.59
C ILE A 78 0.42 -3.84 -12.23
N ARG A 79 1.08 -3.15 -13.17
CA ARG A 79 1.65 -1.82 -12.94
C ARG A 79 0.61 -0.77 -12.53
N PHE A 80 -0.57 -0.75 -13.15
CA PHE A 80 -1.61 0.20 -12.71
C PHE A 80 -2.19 -0.18 -11.34
N ASN A 81 -2.23 -1.48 -10.99
CA ASN A 81 -2.65 -1.90 -9.65
C ASN A 81 -1.61 -1.56 -8.59
N VAL A 82 -0.33 -1.48 -8.95
CA VAL A 82 0.72 -0.91 -8.09
C VAL A 82 0.45 0.57 -7.83
N ALA A 83 0.14 1.37 -8.86
CA ALA A 83 -0.23 2.77 -8.69
C ALA A 83 -1.46 2.95 -7.77
N LYS A 84 -2.50 2.13 -7.93
CA LYS A 84 -3.66 2.11 -7.02
C LYS A 84 -3.28 1.73 -5.58
N SER A 85 -2.35 0.79 -5.41
CA SER A 85 -1.87 0.39 -4.09
C SER A 85 -1.09 1.52 -3.41
N TYR A 86 -0.27 2.26 -4.17
CA TYR A 86 0.41 3.45 -3.67
C TYR A 86 -0.57 4.56 -3.26
N ALA A 87 -1.66 4.78 -3.98
CA ALA A 87 -2.70 5.73 -3.57
C ALA A 87 -3.26 5.40 -2.17
N VAL A 88 -3.50 4.12 -1.88
CA VAL A 88 -3.95 3.66 -0.56
C VAL A 88 -2.87 3.84 0.49
N LEU A 89 -1.61 3.51 0.17
CA LEU A 89 -0.49 3.70 1.10
C LEU A 89 -0.26 5.17 1.45
N ILE A 90 -0.44 6.09 0.50
CA ILE A 90 -0.37 7.53 0.74
C ILE A 90 -1.44 7.95 1.77
N ASP A 91 -2.70 7.51 1.60
CA ASP A 91 -3.78 7.83 2.55
C ASP A 91 -3.48 7.29 3.96
N VAL A 92 -2.97 6.06 4.05
CA VAL A 92 -2.58 5.43 5.31
C VAL A 92 -1.42 6.20 5.97
N LEU A 93 -0.32 6.43 5.26
CA LEU A 93 0.89 7.05 5.81
C LEU A 93 0.64 8.51 6.26
N LYS A 94 -0.24 9.24 5.56
CA LYS A 94 -0.68 10.59 5.97
C LYS A 94 -1.45 10.63 7.28
N ARG A 95 -2.00 9.49 7.72
CA ARG A 95 -2.84 9.40 8.92
C ARG A 95 -2.09 8.77 10.09
N LEU A 96 -1.04 7.97 9.85
CA LEU A 96 -0.29 7.31 10.91
C LEU A 96 0.54 8.32 11.74
N PRO A 97 0.26 8.45 13.06
CA PRO A 97 0.93 9.42 13.93
C PRO A 97 2.29 8.94 14.47
N ASP A 98 2.52 7.63 14.50
CA ASP A 98 3.68 7.00 15.12
C ASP A 98 3.94 5.61 14.50
N THR A 99 4.96 4.91 15.01
CA THR A 99 5.41 3.59 14.51
C THR A 99 4.58 2.42 15.00
N GLU A 100 3.75 2.60 16.03
CA GLU A 100 3.03 1.52 16.71
C GLU A 100 1.56 1.44 16.28
N SER A 101 0.97 2.59 15.98
CA SER A 101 -0.43 2.73 15.61
C SER A 101 -0.73 2.13 14.24
N THR A 102 -1.99 1.74 14.04
CA THR A 102 -2.55 1.37 12.74
C THR A 102 -3.79 2.21 12.50
N ILE A 103 -4.22 2.37 11.25
CA ILE A 103 -5.46 3.10 10.95
C ILE A 103 -6.66 2.45 11.63
N LEU A 104 -6.69 1.12 11.69
CA LEU A 104 -7.76 0.39 12.36
C LEU A 104 -7.76 0.62 13.88
N SER A 105 -6.60 0.74 14.54
CA SER A 105 -6.56 1.06 15.98
C SER A 105 -7.02 2.49 16.26
N LEU A 106 -6.68 3.44 15.38
CA LEU A 106 -7.14 4.83 15.48
C LEU A 106 -8.66 4.93 15.30
N GLU A 107 -9.21 4.26 14.29
CA GLU A 107 -10.66 4.24 14.03
C GLU A 107 -11.45 3.62 15.19
N LYS A 108 -10.94 2.54 15.80
CA LYS A 108 -11.55 1.92 16.99
C LYS A 108 -11.60 2.85 18.20
N THR A 109 -10.61 3.74 18.33
CA THR A 109 -10.53 4.70 19.45
C THR A 109 -11.20 6.03 19.13
N GLY A 110 -11.80 6.18 17.94
CA GLY A 110 -12.41 7.42 17.48
C GLY A 110 -11.41 8.57 17.25
N LYS A 111 -10.11 8.26 17.21
CA LYS A 111 -9.07 9.25 16.97
C LYS A 111 -8.90 9.48 15.47
N ALA A 112 -8.85 10.75 15.07
CA ALA A 112 -8.39 11.11 13.74
C ALA A 112 -6.88 10.84 13.64
N GLY A 113 -6.43 10.37 12.48
CA GLY A 113 -5.01 10.27 12.18
C GLY A 113 -4.43 11.68 11.97
N SER A 114 -3.26 11.95 12.56
CA SER A 114 -2.59 13.25 12.45
C SER A 114 -1.41 13.25 11.49
N GLY A 115 -1.01 12.09 10.99
CA GLY A 115 0.22 11.94 10.20
C GLY A 115 1.49 12.12 11.03
N SER A 116 2.63 11.90 10.40
CA SER A 116 3.95 12.02 11.01
C SER A 116 4.99 12.43 9.96
N SER A 117 6.08 13.07 10.40
CA SER A 117 7.20 13.44 9.52
C SER A 117 7.84 12.21 8.86
N GLN A 118 7.87 11.08 9.57
CA GLN A 118 8.35 9.81 9.03
C GLN A 118 7.41 9.28 7.93
N GLY A 119 6.09 9.36 8.13
CA GLY A 119 5.12 8.99 7.09
C GLY A 119 5.31 9.81 5.81
N ASP A 120 5.48 11.13 5.95
CA ASP A 120 5.78 12.02 4.82
C ASP A 120 7.10 11.69 4.13
N GLN A 121 8.15 11.40 4.90
CA GLN A 121 9.44 11.00 4.36
C GLN A 121 9.31 9.71 3.54
N LEU A 122 8.61 8.69 4.05
CA LEU A 122 8.41 7.44 3.32
C LEU A 122 7.64 7.65 2.02
N ILE A 123 6.62 8.51 2.00
CA ILE A 123 5.90 8.81 0.75
C ILE A 123 6.88 9.42 -0.27
N ARG A 124 7.66 10.43 0.14
CA ARG A 124 8.60 11.12 -0.75
C ARG A 124 9.72 10.23 -1.27
N GLU A 125 10.26 9.35 -0.43
CA GLU A 125 11.45 8.55 -0.76
C GLU A 125 11.11 7.21 -1.40
N GLN A 126 9.99 6.59 -1.04
CA GLN A 126 9.65 5.22 -1.46
C GLN A 126 8.49 5.15 -2.46
N ILE A 127 7.56 6.11 -2.42
CA ILE A 127 6.36 6.08 -3.27
C ILE A 127 6.50 7.00 -4.48
N MET A 128 6.88 8.27 -4.26
CA MET A 128 6.89 9.27 -5.34
C MET A 128 7.80 8.91 -6.53
N PRO A 129 9.04 8.42 -6.35
CA PRO A 129 9.90 8.06 -7.49
C PRO A 129 9.29 6.93 -8.34
N ASN A 130 8.59 5.99 -7.69
CA ASN A 130 7.91 4.90 -8.36
C ASN A 130 6.67 5.39 -9.13
N LEU A 131 5.90 6.32 -8.57
CA LEU A 131 4.78 6.95 -9.25
C LEU A 131 5.23 7.80 -10.44
N GLU A 132 6.27 8.60 -10.30
CA GLU A 132 6.86 9.40 -11.39
C GLU A 132 7.28 8.53 -12.56
N LYS A 133 7.92 7.39 -12.28
CA LYS A 133 8.23 6.39 -13.30
C LYS A 133 6.96 5.88 -14.01
N LEU A 134 5.93 5.48 -13.25
CA LEU A 134 4.68 4.97 -13.81
C LEU A 134 3.87 6.04 -14.57
N MET A 135 4.06 7.32 -14.27
CA MET A 135 3.46 8.43 -15.03
C MET A 135 4.02 8.55 -16.45
N THR A 136 5.21 7.99 -16.70
CA THR A 136 5.84 7.92 -18.02
C THR A 136 5.67 6.57 -18.72
N ASP A 137 4.82 5.69 -18.19
CA ASP A 137 4.60 4.35 -18.73
C ASP A 137 3.95 4.37 -20.12
N ASP A 138 4.18 3.33 -20.94
CA ASP A 138 3.59 3.21 -22.28
C ASP A 138 2.07 3.02 -22.23
N ASP A 139 1.54 2.39 -21.19
CA ASP A 139 0.11 2.12 -21.03
C ASP A 139 -0.66 3.29 -20.42
N VAL A 140 -1.80 3.62 -21.02
CA VAL A 140 -2.61 4.78 -20.64
C VAL A 140 -3.23 4.66 -19.25
N ASP A 141 -3.64 3.46 -18.84
CA ASP A 141 -4.25 3.24 -17.53
C ASP A 141 -3.17 3.36 -16.45
N VAL A 142 -1.97 2.84 -16.71
CA VAL A 142 -0.83 2.98 -15.80
C VAL A 142 -0.54 4.46 -15.54
N ARG A 143 -0.41 5.27 -16.60
CA ARG A 143 -0.19 6.72 -16.46
C ARG A 143 -1.32 7.42 -15.72
N PHE A 144 -2.57 7.08 -16.03
CA PHE A 144 -3.75 7.68 -15.42
C PHE A 144 -3.79 7.44 -13.91
N PHE A 145 -3.68 6.19 -13.47
CA PHE A 145 -3.74 5.84 -12.05
C PHE A 145 -2.51 6.34 -11.29
N ALA A 146 -1.33 6.36 -11.91
CA ALA A 146 -0.13 6.91 -11.28
C ALA A 146 -0.25 8.42 -11.06
N SER A 147 -0.74 9.15 -12.06
CA SER A 147 -0.97 10.61 -11.96
C SER A 147 -2.01 10.93 -10.89
N GLN A 148 -3.09 10.15 -10.82
CA GLN A 148 -4.13 10.31 -9.79
C GLN A 148 -3.58 10.06 -8.38
N ALA A 149 -2.76 9.03 -8.20
CA ALA A 149 -2.11 8.72 -6.93
C ALA A 149 -1.12 9.81 -6.51
N ALA A 150 -0.29 10.31 -7.43
CA ALA A 150 0.68 11.37 -7.14
C ALA A 150 -0.01 12.69 -6.76
N LYS A 151 -1.09 13.05 -7.46
CA LYS A 151 -1.88 14.25 -7.18
C LYS A 151 -2.46 14.23 -5.77
N SER A 152 -2.95 13.08 -5.29
CA SER A 152 -3.50 12.97 -3.94
C SER A 152 -2.47 13.28 -2.85
N TYR A 153 -1.17 13.06 -3.12
CA TYR A 153 -0.10 13.50 -2.23
C TYR A 153 0.06 15.02 -2.26
N SER A 154 0.27 15.59 -3.45
CA SER A 154 0.57 17.00 -3.68
C SER A 154 -0.53 17.96 -3.20
N ASP A 155 -1.81 17.64 -3.43
CA ASP A 155 -2.93 18.50 -3.05
C ASP A 155 -2.97 18.72 -1.52
N ALA A 156 -2.56 17.74 -0.72
CA ALA A 156 -2.56 17.86 0.73
C ALA A 156 -1.32 18.58 1.31
N MET A 157 -0.26 18.75 0.52
CA MET A 157 0.89 19.57 0.94
C MET A 157 0.62 21.07 0.74
N GLN A 158 -0.41 21.42 -0.04
CA GLN A 158 -0.81 22.79 -0.33
C GLN A 158 -1.99 23.28 0.53
N SER A 159 -2.61 22.39 1.31
CA SER A 159 -3.73 22.67 2.23
C SER A 159 -3.26 22.80 3.67
#